data_AF-A0A3A9YU15-F1
#
_entry.id   AF-A0A3A9YU15-F1
#
_cell.length_a   1.000
_cell.length_b   1.000
_cell.length_c   1.000
_cell.angle_alpha   90.00
_cell.angle_beta   90.00
_cell.angle_gamma   90.00
#
_symmetry.space_group_name_H-M   'P 1'
#
loop_
_entity.id
_entity.type
_entity.pdbx_description
1 polymer ?
#
loop_
_entity_poly.entity_id
_entity_poly.type
_entity_poly.pdbx_seq_one_letter_code
_entity_poly.pdbx_strand_id
1 'polypeptide(L)' 'MNLPKAEWATVLPFPAGTLVKDKSGRRGRLMGGLIERSKDTGRIVRQTAFLRPVGGGYEWQAPLDELSRAE' A
#
# COMPACT_ATOMS: atom_id res chain seq x y z
N MET A 1 -24.58 -8.42 0.48
CA MET A 1 -23.51 -7.44 0.21
C MET A 1 -22.49 -8.07 -0.73
N ASN A 2 -22.18 -7.43 -1.87
CA ASN A 2 -21.15 -7.90 -2.78
C ASN A 2 -19.78 -7.38 -2.29
N LEU A 3 -19.02 -8.22 -1.59
CA LEU A 3 -17.70 -7.82 -1.09
C LEU A 3 -16.71 -7.64 -2.25
N PRO A 4 -15.86 -6.59 -2.23
CA PRO A 4 -14.87 -6.38 -3.28
C PRO A 4 -13.93 -7.58 -3.41
N LYS A 5 -13.38 -7.78 -4.61
CA LYS A 5 -12.33 -8.76 -4.87
C LYS A 5 -10.99 -8.11 -4.55
N ALA A 6 -10.20 -8.73 -3.67
CA ALA A 6 -8.84 -8.30 -3.36
C ALA A 6 -7.81 -9.11 -4.16
N GLU A 7 -6.77 -8.43 -4.65
CA GLU A 7 -5.64 -9.04 -5.35
C GLU A 7 -4.33 -8.31 -5.01
N TRP A 8 -3.22 -9.03 -4.99
CA TRP A 8 -1.91 -8.39 -4.84
C TRP A 8 -1.62 -7.47 -6.02
N ALA A 9 -1.12 -6.27 -5.73
CA ALA A 9 -0.72 -5.30 -6.73
C ALA A 9 0.46 -5.85 -7.54
N THR A 10 0.29 -5.97 -8.85
CA THR A 10 1.37 -6.36 -9.79
C THR A 10 2.27 -5.17 -10.14
N VAL A 11 1.76 -3.95 -10.00
CA VAL A 11 2.50 -2.71 -10.20
C VAL A 11 2.39 -1.86 -8.95
N LEU A 12 3.54 -1.42 -8.44
CA LEU A 12 3.67 -0.50 -7.31
C LEU A 12 4.31 0.81 -7.81
N PRO A 13 3.99 1.96 -7.20
CA PRO A 13 4.59 3.25 -7.54
C PRO A 13 6.10 3.27 -7.26
N PHE A 14 6.54 2.40 -6.34
CA PHE A 14 7.94 2.19 -6.01
C PHE A 14 8.23 0.68 -5.92
N PRO A 15 9.45 0.23 -6.25
CA PRO A 15 9.84 -1.16 -6.03
C PRO A 15 9.67 -1.59 -4.57
N ALA A 16 9.34 -2.86 -4.34
CA ALA A 16 9.38 -3.42 -2.99
C ALA A 16 10.78 -3.24 -2.36
N GLY A 17 10.82 -2.97 -1.06
CA GLY A 17 12.03 -2.60 -0.31
C GLY A 17 12.35 -1.10 -0.32
N THR A 18 11.71 -0.29 -1.18
CA THR A 18 11.92 1.16 -1.23
C THR A 18 11.53 1.81 0.09
N LEU A 19 12.39 2.70 0.60
CA LEU A 19 12.09 3.53 1.75
C LEU A 19 11.10 4.63 1.36
N VAL A 20 9.96 4.66 2.06
CA VAL A 20 8.86 5.60 1.81
C VAL A 20 8.41 6.25 3.10
N LYS A 21 7.66 7.34 2.97
CA LYS A 21 6.92 8.00 4.05
C LYS A 21 5.44 8.11 3.70
N ASP A 22 4.58 7.94 4.71
CA ASP A 22 3.15 8.24 4.59
C ASP A 22 2.85 9.72 4.92
N LYS A 23 1.59 10.14 4.77
CA LYS A 23 1.14 11.51 5.08
C LYS A 23 1.33 11.92 6.55
N SER A 24 1.41 10.96 7.47
CA SER A 24 1.67 11.23 8.89
C SER A 24 3.16 11.40 9.20
N GLY A 25 4.04 11.20 8.21
CA GLY A 25 5.49 11.29 8.36
C GLY A 25 6.16 9.99 8.83
N ARG A 26 5.41 8.89 9.00
CA ARG A 26 5.99 7.60 9.38
C ARG A 26 6.80 7.03 8.22
N ARG A 27 8.01 6.55 8.51
CA ARG A 27 8.96 6.02 7.51
C ARG A 27 9.13 4.52 7.62
N GLY A 28 9.07 3.83 6.48
CA GLY A 28 9.19 2.37 6.41
C GLY A 28 9.48 1.88 5.00
N ARG A 29 9.81 0.60 4.89
CA ARG A 29 10.02 -0.06 3.59
C ARG A 29 8.68 -0.55 3.05
N LEU A 30 8.42 -0.27 1.76
CA LEU A 30 7.29 -0.80 1.02
C LEU A 30 7.46 -2.31 0.82
N MET A 31 6.59 -3.12 1.40
CA MET A 31 6.67 -4.58 1.30
C MET A 31 5.79 -5.12 0.17
N GLY A 32 4.68 -4.46 -0.11
CA GLY A 32 3.74 -4.85 -1.15
C GLY A 32 2.51 -3.95 -1.16
N GLY A 33 1.56 -4.27 -2.04
CA GLY A 33 0.29 -3.57 -2.11
C GLY A 33 -0.87 -4.50 -2.42
N LEU A 34 -2.06 -4.16 -1.95
CA LEU A 34 -3.31 -4.83 -2.26
C LEU A 34 -4.20 -3.88 -3.05
N ILE A 35 -4.79 -4.37 -4.14
CA ILE A 35 -5.81 -3.69 -4.91
C ILE A 35 -7.15 -4.36 -4.62
N GLU A 36 -8.13 -3.57 -4.24
CA GLU A 36 -9.51 -4.02 -4.09
C GLU A 36 -10.34 -3.48 -5.24
N ARG A 37 -11.09 -4.36 -5.91
CA ARG A 37 -11.97 -4.02 -7.03
C ARG A 37 -13.41 -4.34 -6.72
N SER A 38 -14.32 -3.45 -7.13
CA SER A 38 -15.76 -3.74 -7.17
C SER A 38 -16.00 -4.97 -8.03
N LYS A 39 -16.74 -5.95 -7.52
CA LYS A 39 -17.10 -7.16 -8.28
C LYS A 39 -18.09 -6.87 -9.41
N ASP A 40 -18.91 -5.84 -9.27
CA ASP A 40 -19.92 -5.47 -10.28
C ASP A 40 -19.31 -4.69 -11.45
N THR A 41 -18.35 -3.81 -11.17
CA THR A 41 -17.81 -2.88 -12.17
C THR A 41 -16.34 -3.12 -12.53
N GLY A 42 -15.61 -3.94 -11.77
CA GLY A 42 -14.17 -4.14 -11.93
C GLY A 42 -13.29 -2.94 -11.57
N ARG A 43 -13.90 -1.80 -11.19
CA ARG A 43 -13.18 -0.57 -10.84
C ARG A 43 -12.42 -0.75 -9.53
N ILE A 44 -11.23 -0.16 -9.46
CA ILE A 44 -10.45 -0.08 -8.23
C ILE A 44 -11.22 0.79 -7.24
N VAL A 45 -11.47 0.25 -6.06
CA VAL A 45 -12.14 0.98 -4.95
C VAL A 45 -11.16 1.33 -3.85
N ARG A 46 -10.04 0.59 -3.73
CA ARG A 46 -9.00 0.85 -2.74
C ARG A 46 -7.66 0.28 -3.17
N GLN A 47 -6.59 0.98 -2.82
CA GLN A 47 -5.21 0.52 -2.96
C GLN A 47 -4.50 0.71 -1.62
N THR A 48 -4.02 -0.38 -1.04
CA THR A 48 -3.42 -0.39 0.29
C THR A 48 -1.99 -0.86 0.20
N ALA A 49 -1.04 -0.06 0.68
CA ALA A 49 0.34 -0.45 0.84
C ALA A 49 0.58 -1.11 2.21
N PHE A 50 1.48 -2.09 2.26
CA PHE A 50 1.98 -2.69 3.50
C PHE A 50 3.41 -2.23 3.76
N LEU A 51 3.66 -1.73 4.96
CA LEU A 51 4.88 -1.04 5.32
C LEU A 51 5.52 -1.66 6.56
N ARG A 52 6.84 -1.82 6.50
CA ARG A 52 7.64 -2.28 7.63
C ARG A 52 8.53 -1.14 8.15
N PRO A 53 8.46 -0.79 9.45
CA PRO A 53 9.22 0.34 9.99
C PRO A 53 10.73 0.13 9.93
N VAL A 54 11.47 1.23 9.75
CA VAL A 54 12.93 1.23 9.93
C VAL A 54 13.25 1.30 11.42
N GLY A 55 14.17 0.46 11.89
CA GLY A 55 14.56 0.42 13.30
C GLY A 55 13.67 -0.46 14.20
N GLY A 56 12.68 -1.16 13.62
CA GLY A 56 11.75 -2.02 14.36
C GLY A 56 10.42 -1.33 14.69
N GLY A 57 9.54 -2.03 15.40
CA GLY A 57 8.17 -1.59 15.70
C GLY A 57 7.12 -2.32 14.87
N TYR A 58 5.88 -1.83 14.92
CA TYR A 58 4.74 -2.47 14.28
C TYR A 58 4.63 -2.09 12.79
N GLU A 59 4.38 -3.11 11.97
CA GLU A 59 3.99 -2.92 10.58
C GLU A 59 2.67 -2.16 10.49
N TRP A 60 2.46 -1.43 9.39
CA TRP A 60 1.22 -0.70 9.18
C TRP A 60 0.81 -0.69 7.71
N GLN A 61 -0.41 -0.20 7.51
CA GLN A 61 -1.01 -0.01 6.20
C GLN A 61 -1.24 1.49 5.95
N ALA A 62 -1.09 1.90 4.70
CA ALA A 62 -1.39 3.25 4.23
C ALA A 62 -1.96 3.21 2.81
N PRO A 63 -2.72 4.23 2.37
CA PRO A 63 -3.13 4.34 0.98
C PRO A 63 -1.90 4.43 0.07
N LEU A 64 -1.96 3.71 -1.05
CA LEU A 64 -0.80 3.49 -1.91
C LEU A 64 -0.40 4.77 -2.69
N ASP A 65 -1.39 5.64 -2.95
CA ASP A 65 -1.28 6.96 -3.57
C ASP A 65 -0.82 8.06 -2.61
N GLU A 66 -0.76 7.78 -1.30
CA GLU A 66 -0.31 8.72 -0.27
C GLU A 66 1.17 8.55 0.11
N LEU A 67 1.86 7.62 -0.55
CA LEU A 67 3.27 7.36 -0.31
C LEU A 67 4.17 8.25 -1.15
N SER A 68 5.25 8.70 -0.53
CA SER A 68 6.35 9.36 -1.23
C SER A 68 7.68 8.70 -0.87
N ARG A 69 8.66 8.76 -1.78
CA ARG A 69 10.02 8.32 -1.45
C ARG A 69 10.54 9.12 -0.26
N ALA A 70 11.16 8.42 0.67
CA ALA A 70 11.92 9.03 1.74
C ALA A 70 13.41 8.84 1.45
N GLU A 71 14.18 9.92 1.61
CA GLU A 71 15.64 9.93 1.54
C GLU A 71 16.25 9.10 2.68
#